data_AF-A0A846ZYX5-F1
#
_entry.id   AF-A0A846ZYX5-F1
#
_cell.length_a   1.000
_cell.length_b   1.000
_cell.length_c   1.000
_cell.angle_alpha   90.00
_cell.angle_beta   90.00
_cell.angle_gamma   90.00
#
_symmetry.space_group_name_H-M   'P 1'
#
loop_
_entity.id
_entity.type
_entity.pdbx_description
1 polymer ?
#
loop_
_entity_poly.entity_id
_entity_poly.type
_entity_poly.pdbx_seq_one_letter_code
_entity_poly.pdbx_strand_id
1 'polypeptide(L)' 'MSDKIPENPKYDILETARRIVRLGPICDSCLGRQFAMLSTGLTNAERGRSLKTVLAMQASAQE' A
#
# COMPACT_ATOMS: atom_id res chain seq x y z
N MET A 1 24.28 -2.28 9.36
CA MET A 1 24.57 -3.61 9.92
C MET A 1 23.77 -3.72 11.22
N SER A 2 22.54 -4.22 11.28
CA SER A 2 21.83 -5.17 10.41
C SER A 2 20.32 -4.99 10.65
N ASP A 3 19.61 -4.38 9.71
CA ASP A 3 18.14 -4.46 9.67
C ASP A 3 17.76 -5.76 8.95
N LYS A 4 17.95 -6.90 9.60
CA LYS A 4 17.39 -8.15 9.10
C LYS A 4 15.93 -8.22 9.53
N ILE A 5 15.07 -7.59 8.74
CA ILE A 5 13.64 -7.87 8.74
C ILE A 5 13.48 -9.30 8.20
N PRO A 6 12.84 -10.23 8.93
CA PRO A 6 12.86 -11.64 8.60
C PRO A 6 12.20 -11.92 7.24
N GLU A 7 12.84 -12.81 6.49
CA GLU A 7 12.46 -13.27 5.17
C GLU A 7 11.11 -13.99 5.19
N ASN A 8 10.03 -13.24 4.97
CA ASN A 8 8.81 -13.78 4.40
C ASN A 8 8.28 -12.81 3.33
N PRO A 9 8.63 -12.99 2.04
CA PRO A 9 8.38 -12.03 0.97
C PRO A 9 6.91 -11.93 0.51
N LYS A 10 5.96 -12.56 1.23
CA LYS A 10 4.58 -12.68 0.75
C LYS A 10 3.64 -11.52 1.11
N TYR A 11 3.95 -10.65 2.07
CA TYR A 11 2.93 -9.71 2.60
C TYR A 11 3.45 -8.35 3.10
N ASP A 12 4.33 -7.67 2.36
CA ASP A 12 4.48 -6.22 2.57
C ASP A 12 3.34 -5.48 1.84
N ILE A 13 2.41 -4.94 2.62
CA ILE A 13 1.24 -4.20 2.14
C ILE A 13 1.66 -2.98 1.31
N LEU A 14 2.68 -2.24 1.76
CA LEU A 14 3.12 -1.01 1.10
C LEU A 14 3.91 -1.32 -0.17
N GLU A 15 4.77 -2.35 -0.15
CA GLU A 15 5.44 -2.81 -1.38
C GLU A 15 4.44 -3.34 -2.42
N THR A 16 3.44 -4.09 -1.98
CA THR A 16 2.37 -4.57 -2.88
C THR A 16 1.56 -3.41 -3.45
N ALA A 17 1.17 -2.43 -2.62
CA ALA A 17 0.45 -1.25 -3.08
C ALA A 17 1.28 -0.41 -4.07
N ARG A 18 2.58 -0.25 -3.80
CA ARG A 18 3.52 0.44 -4.69
C ARG A 18 3.63 -0.26 -6.05
N ARG A 19 3.72 -1.59 -6.07
CA ARG A 19 3.71 -2.37 -7.32
C ARG A 19 2.43 -2.15 -8.12
N ILE A 20 1.27 -2.19 -7.46
CA ILE A 20 -0.03 -1.97 -8.13
C ILE A 20 -0.11 -0.57 -8.76
N VAL A 21 0.28 0.48 -8.03
CA VAL A 21 0.26 1.86 -8.54
C VAL A 21 1.21 2.06 -9.71
N ARG A 22 2.35 1.35 -9.74
CA ARG A 22 3.30 1.39 -10.87
C ARG A 22 2.76 0.76 -12.17
N LEU A 23 1.72 -0.08 -12.10
CA LEU A 23 1.10 -0.67 -13.30
C LEU A 23 0.27 0.34 -14.10
N GLY A 24 -0.11 1.46 -13.50
CA GLY A 24 -0.87 2.52 -14.17
C GLY A 24 -1.87 3.22 -13.25
N PRO A 25 -2.65 4.17 -13.79
CA PRO A 25 -3.65 4.90 -13.03
C PRO A 25 -4.65 3.95 -12.36
N ILE A 26 -4.83 4.09 -11.05
CA ILE A 26 -5.79 3.31 -10.25
C ILE A 26 -6.54 4.24 -9.30
N CYS A 27 -7.87 4.11 -9.22
CA CYS A 27 -8.67 4.88 -8.27
C CYS A 27 -8.59 4.29 -6.85
N ASP A 28 -8.98 5.07 -5.85
CA ASP A 28 -8.86 4.67 -4.44
C ASP A 28 -9.66 3.39 -4.14
N SER A 29 -10.90 3.30 -4.61
CA SER A 29 -11.73 2.09 -4.43
C SER A 29 -11.10 0.85 -5.06
N CYS A 30 -10.49 0.99 -6.24
CA CYS A 30 -9.84 -0.11 -6.93
C CYS A 30 -8.57 -0.58 -6.23
N LEU A 31 -7.79 0.35 -5.66
CA LEU A 31 -6.62 -0.01 -4.87
C LEU A 31 -7.03 -0.66 -3.54
N GLY A 32 -7.99 -0.07 -2.82
CA GLY A 32 -8.40 -0.57 -1.51
C GLY A 32 -9.06 -1.96 -1.55
N ARG A 33 -9.80 -2.30 -2.61
CA ARG A 33 -10.42 -3.63 -2.74
C ARG A 33 -9.37 -4.76 -2.72
N GLN A 34 -8.15 -4.50 -3.20
CA GLN A 34 -7.06 -5.48 -3.22
C GLN A 34 -6.63 -5.90 -1.80
N PHE A 35 -6.99 -5.10 -0.80
CA PHE A 35 -6.66 -5.31 0.62
C PHE A 35 -7.91 -5.45 1.48
N ALA A 36 -9.09 -5.70 0.91
CA ALA A 36 -10.38 -5.71 1.62
C ALA A 36 -10.41 -6.66 2.83
N MET A 37 -9.64 -7.76 2.79
CA MET A 37 -9.61 -8.79 3.84
C MET A 37 -8.66 -8.48 5.01
N LEU A 38 -7.88 -7.39 4.96
CA LEU A 38 -6.83 -7.10 5.96
C LEU A 38 -7.27 -6.11 7.06
N SER A 39 -8.52 -5.64 7.04
CA SER A 39 -9.12 -4.71 8.03
C SER A 39 -10.62 -4.51 7.73
N THR A 40 -11.44 -4.16 8.72
CA THR A 40 -12.89 -3.89 8.60
C THR A 40 -13.24 -2.47 9.02
N GLY A 41 -14.44 -1.97 8.67
CA GLY A 41 -14.93 -0.65 9.08
C GLY A 41 -14.51 0.51 8.18
N LEU A 42 -13.69 0.24 7.16
CA LEU A 42 -13.34 1.19 6.10
C LEU A 42 -13.93 0.74 4.77
N THR A 43 -14.48 1.67 4.01
CA THR A 43 -14.78 1.49 2.60
C THR A 43 -13.50 1.22 1.80
N ASN A 44 -13.64 0.61 0.63
CA ASN A 44 -12.51 0.42 -0.28
C ASN A 44 -11.85 1.76 -0.67
N ALA A 45 -12.65 2.83 -0.83
CA ALA A 45 -12.14 4.16 -1.16
C ALA A 45 -11.25 4.72 -0.03
N GLU A 46 -11.70 4.65 1.23
CA GLU A 46 -10.91 5.12 2.38
C GLU A 46 -9.61 4.34 2.50
N ARG A 47 -9.67 3.01 2.38
CA ARG A 47 -8.48 2.15 2.45
C ARG A 47 -7.47 2.47 1.35
N GLY A 48 -7.93 2.63 0.12
CA GLY A 48 -7.05 3.00 -1.00
C GLY A 48 -6.45 4.38 -0.85
N ARG A 49 -7.23 5.34 -0.34
CA ARG A 49 -6.74 6.69 -0.03
C ARG A 49 -5.65 6.66 1.03
N SER A 50 -5.86 5.93 2.14
CA SER A 50 -4.85 5.77 3.19
C SER A 50 -3.53 5.20 2.65
N LEU A 51 -3.61 4.17 1.78
CA LEU A 51 -2.42 3.60 1.13
C LEU A 51 -1.69 4.64 0.27
N LYS A 52 -2.42 5.39 -0.57
CA LYS A 52 -1.81 6.44 -1.40
C LYS A 52 -1.18 7.55 -0.57
N THR A 53 -1.82 7.97 0.52
CA THR A 53 -1.27 8.98 1.42
C THR A 53 0.08 8.54 1.97
N VAL A 54 0.17 7.31 2.51
CA VAL A 54 1.44 6.79 3.04
C VAL A 54 2.50 6.66 1.95
N LEU A 55 2.12 6.17 0.76
CA LEU A 55 3.06 6.07 -0.37
C LEU A 55 3.58 7.45 -0.83
N ALA A 56 2.72 8.46 -0.85
CA ALA A 56 3.11 9.83 -1.19
C ALA A 56 4.06 10.40 -0.13
N MET A 57 3.76 10.22 1.15
CA MET A 57 4.65 10.62 2.25
C MET A 57 6.02 9.93 2.17
N GLN A 58 6.05 8.63 1.85
CA GLN A 58 7.31 7.90 1.66
C GLN A 58 8.12 8.44 0.49
N ALA A 59 7.46 8.80 -0.63
CA ALA A 59 8.13 9.39 -1.78
C ALA A 59 8.78 10.73 -1.39
N SER A 60 8.04 11.61 -0.72
CA SER A 60 8.57 12.92 -0.27
C SER A 60 9.65 12.82 0.81
N ALA A 61 9.63 11.78 1.65
CA ALA A 61 10.66 11.58 2.68
C ALA A 61 11.97 11.00 2.15
N GLN A 62 11.99 10.52 0.90
CA GLN A 62 13.16 9.95 0.23
C GLN A 62 13.86 10.94 -0.73
N GLU A 63 13.35 12.17 -0.81
CA GLU A 63 13.98 13.32 -1.47
C GLU A 63 15.02 13.97 -0.56
#